data_AF-A0AA37IQQ1-F1
#
_entry.id   AF-A0AA37IQQ1-F1
#
_cell.length_a   1.000
_cell.length_b   1.000
_cell.length_c   1.000
_cell.angle_alpha   90.00
_cell.angle_beta   90.00
_cell.angle_gamma   90.00
#
_symmetry.space_group_name_H-M   'P 1'
#
loop_
_entity.id
_entity.type
_entity.pdbx_description
1 polymer ?
#
loop_
_entity_poly.entity_id
_entity_poly.type
_entity_poly.pdbx_seq_one_letter_code
_entity_poly.pdbx_strand_id
1 'polypeptide(L)'
;MRANTAASEPVTDVHSIRTTDARQLSIAITKARVIPGSPARVTFALQNRCDCDFEVVSSAFEIKRTYIGARHALPKAGWGYAVTDAVAPGTSLPARSELLTTFKADTRTTFRGAVPATAPAALEPHYYFAGRLLYRRFRGELFETRLYRRLAYPELECWIIEPNDACLNKEGSVVFAST
;
A
#
# COMPACT_ATOMS: atom_id res chain seq x y z
N MET A 1 45.00 -22.92 -32.87
CA MET A 1 43.75 -22.82 -32.08
C MET A 1 44.10 -22.24 -30.72
N ARG A 2 43.72 -21.00 -30.43
CA ARG A 2 43.80 -20.38 -29.09
C ARG A 2 42.37 -20.06 -28.66
N ALA A 3 41.95 -20.56 -27.52
CA ALA A 3 40.65 -20.27 -26.93
C ALA A 3 40.66 -18.85 -26.36
N ASN A 4 39.76 -17.98 -26.83
CA ASN A 4 39.49 -16.70 -26.21
C ASN A 4 38.49 -16.90 -25.06
N THR A 5 38.99 -16.81 -23.84
CA THR A 5 38.18 -16.75 -22.62
C THR A 5 37.56 -15.36 -22.53
N ALA A 6 36.29 -15.22 -22.92
CA ALA A 6 35.51 -14.03 -22.59
C ALA A 6 35.01 -14.19 -21.16
N ALA A 7 35.70 -13.57 -20.20
CA ALA A 7 35.15 -13.34 -18.87
C ALA A 7 34.00 -12.34 -19.01
N SER A 8 32.77 -12.83 -18.85
CA SER A 8 31.60 -11.96 -18.71
C SER A 8 31.66 -11.29 -17.34
N GLU A 9 31.85 -9.97 -17.33
CA GLU A 9 31.73 -9.18 -16.11
C GLU A 9 30.32 -9.34 -15.52
N PRO A 10 30.17 -9.48 -14.19
CA PRO A 10 28.86 -9.48 -13.58
C PRO A 10 28.28 -8.07 -13.66
N VAL A 11 27.20 -7.91 -14.42
CA VAL A 11 26.38 -6.69 -14.40
C VAL A 11 25.68 -6.61 -13.05
N THR A 12 26.36 -6.06 -12.04
CA THR A 12 25.76 -5.70 -10.75
C THR A 12 24.89 -4.45 -10.93
N ASP A 13 23.68 -4.66 -11.42
CA ASP A 13 22.46 -4.46 -10.63
C ASP A 13 22.35 -3.15 -9.80
N VAL A 14 22.76 -2.01 -10.37
CA VAL A 14 22.58 -0.67 -9.76
C VAL A 14 21.09 -0.35 -9.48
N HIS A 15 20.17 -1.02 -10.18
CA HIS A 15 18.73 -0.93 -9.91
C HIS A 15 18.28 -1.75 -8.69
N SER A 16 18.91 -2.89 -8.39
CA SER A 16 18.52 -3.73 -7.25
C SER A 16 19.06 -3.20 -5.91
N ILE A 17 20.23 -2.55 -5.90
CA ILE A 17 20.78 -1.91 -4.70
C ILE A 17 19.88 -0.75 -4.24
N ARG A 18 19.46 0.13 -5.16
CA ARG A 18 18.57 1.27 -4.83
C ARG A 18 17.18 0.85 -4.35
N THR A 19 16.65 -0.27 -4.83
CA THR A 19 15.32 -0.77 -4.40
C THR A 19 15.39 -1.50 -3.07
N THR A 20 16.52 -2.13 -2.75
CA THR A 20 16.73 -2.82 -1.46
C THR A 20 16.89 -1.80 -0.33
N ASP A 21 17.65 -0.73 -0.53
CA ASP A 21 17.81 0.34 0.45
C ASP A 21 16.50 1.10 0.71
N ALA A 22 15.72 1.40 -0.35
CA ALA A 22 14.44 2.09 -0.19
C ALA A 22 13.41 1.30 0.66
N ARG A 23 13.40 -0.05 0.55
CA ARG A 23 12.51 -0.93 1.33
C ARG A 23 12.90 -1.06 2.80
N GLN A 24 14.19 -0.94 3.10
CA GLN A 24 14.70 -0.91 4.48
C GLN A 24 14.52 0.46 5.14
N LEU A 25 14.10 1.46 4.35
CA LEU A 25 14.01 2.86 4.75
C LEU A 25 12.57 3.41 4.75
N SER A 26 11.56 2.53 4.75
CA SER A 26 10.15 2.90 4.62
C SER A 26 9.22 2.36 5.70
N ILE A 27 8.04 2.96 5.82
CA ILE A 27 6.88 2.30 6.45
C ILE A 27 6.22 1.40 5.40
N ALA A 28 6.01 0.14 5.74
CA ALA A 28 5.28 -0.80 4.89
C ALA A 28 3.86 -1.02 5.41
N ILE A 29 2.95 -1.34 4.50
CA ILE A 29 1.59 -1.76 4.85
C ILE A 29 1.47 -3.25 4.59
N THR A 30 1.27 -4.00 5.67
CA THR A 30 1.29 -5.46 5.69
C THR A 30 0.01 -6.01 6.32
N LYS A 31 -0.19 -7.34 6.23
CA LYS A 31 -1.28 -8.06 6.91
C LYS A 31 -2.67 -7.45 6.64
N ALA A 32 -2.88 -6.91 5.43
CA ALA A 32 -4.14 -6.25 5.08
C ALA A 32 -5.23 -7.31 4.87
N ARG A 33 -6.17 -7.38 5.81
CA ARG A 33 -7.25 -8.36 5.84
C ARG A 33 -8.61 -7.69 5.94
N VAL A 34 -9.61 -8.27 5.27
CA VAL A 34 -11.00 -7.82 5.32
C VAL A 34 -11.82 -8.74 6.20
N ILE A 35 -12.61 -8.13 7.08
CA ILE A 35 -13.72 -8.75 7.80
C ILE A 35 -15.00 -8.41 7.02
N PRO A 36 -15.66 -9.40 6.40
CA PRO A 36 -16.88 -9.20 5.61
C PRO A 36 -18.01 -8.56 6.42
N GLY A 37 -18.94 -7.89 5.73
CA GLY A 37 -20.08 -7.22 6.36
C GLY A 37 -20.49 -5.96 5.61
N SER A 38 -21.47 -5.23 6.17
CA SER A 38 -21.91 -3.92 5.69
C SER A 38 -22.10 -2.96 6.89
N PRO A 39 -21.14 -2.03 7.12
CA PRO A 39 -19.86 -1.91 6.43
C PRO A 39 -18.90 -3.05 6.82
N ALA A 40 -18.10 -3.49 5.85
CA ALA A 40 -16.95 -4.36 6.11
C ALA A 40 -15.91 -3.62 6.97
N ARG A 41 -15.03 -4.36 7.64
CA ARG A 41 -13.86 -3.79 8.34
C ARG A 41 -12.58 -4.25 7.65
N VAL A 42 -11.59 -3.38 7.64
CA VAL A 42 -10.25 -3.69 7.11
C VAL A 42 -9.26 -3.51 8.24
N THR A 43 -8.47 -4.54 8.49
CA THR A 43 -7.37 -4.52 9.45
C THR A 43 -6.06 -4.61 8.68
N PHE A 44 -5.07 -3.80 9.03
CA PHE A 44 -3.72 -3.86 8.45
C PHE A 44 -2.69 -3.39 9.45
N ALA A 45 -1.43 -3.71 9.21
CA ALA A 45 -0.31 -3.29 10.04
C ALA A 45 0.54 -2.26 9.29
N LEU A 46 0.82 -1.14 9.94
CA LEU A 46 1.92 -0.25 9.57
C LEU A 46 3.20 -0.76 10.22
N GLN A 47 4.14 -1.22 9.41
CA GLN A 47 5.43 -1.69 9.88
C GLN A 47 6.49 -0.63 9.62
N ASN A 48 7.04 -0.02 10.67
CA ASN A 48 8.23 0.80 10.55
C ASN A 48 9.43 -0.13 10.33
N ARG A 49 9.98 -0.15 9.10
CA ARG A 49 11.15 -0.97 8.77
C ARG A 49 12.47 -0.23 8.99
N CYS A 50 12.46 0.97 9.56
CA CYS A 50 13.65 1.78 9.78
C CYS A 50 14.19 1.67 11.20
N ASP A 51 15.43 2.10 11.36
CA ASP A 51 16.07 2.34 12.65
C ASP A 51 15.78 3.74 13.22
N CYS A 52 14.87 4.48 12.60
CA CYS A 52 14.42 5.79 13.05
C CYS A 52 12.90 5.82 13.26
N ASP A 53 12.48 6.70 14.16
CA ASP A 53 11.08 7.00 14.40
C ASP A 53 10.49 7.79 13.24
N PHE A 54 9.21 7.55 12.96
CA PHE A 54 8.45 8.32 11.99
C PHE A 54 7.21 8.93 12.62
N GLU A 55 6.79 10.03 12.03
CA GLU A 55 5.51 10.65 12.33
C GLU A 55 4.60 10.59 11.11
N VAL A 56 3.38 10.12 11.30
CA VAL A 56 2.34 10.13 10.26
C VAL A 56 1.88 11.56 10.05
N VAL A 57 1.98 12.05 8.81
CA VAL A 57 1.51 13.38 8.41
C VAL A 57 0.07 13.31 7.94
N SER A 58 -0.24 12.34 7.10
CA SER A 58 -1.61 12.07 6.68
C SER A 58 -1.76 10.62 6.23
N SER A 59 -2.99 10.13 6.29
CA SER A 59 -3.32 8.80 5.80
C SER A 59 -4.60 8.86 4.99
N ALA A 60 -4.74 7.97 4.02
CA ALA A 60 -5.88 7.95 3.13
C ALA A 60 -6.15 6.53 2.66
N PHE A 61 -7.19 5.90 3.20
CA PHE A 61 -7.53 4.51 2.91
C PHE A 61 -8.97 4.33 2.46
N GLU A 62 -9.21 3.35 1.60
CA GLU A 62 -10.54 2.98 1.14
C GLU A 62 -10.60 1.52 0.67
N ILE A 63 -11.83 0.99 0.64
CA ILE A 63 -12.17 -0.22 -0.11
C ILE A 63 -12.95 0.20 -1.34
N LYS A 64 -12.50 -0.25 -2.50
CA LYS A 64 -13.13 0.00 -3.80
C LYS A 64 -13.73 -1.28 -4.34
N ARG A 65 -14.73 -1.13 -5.22
CA ARG A 65 -15.32 -2.21 -5.99
C ARG A 65 -15.22 -1.89 -7.48
N THR A 66 -14.53 -2.71 -8.26
CA THR A 66 -14.26 -2.43 -9.68
C THR A 66 -13.82 -3.65 -10.49
N TYR A 67 -13.75 -3.54 -11.82
CA TYR A 67 -13.40 -4.64 -12.72
C TYR A 67 -11.89 -4.84 -12.82
N ILE A 68 -11.47 -6.10 -12.97
CA ILE A 68 -10.06 -6.43 -13.24
C ILE A 68 -9.64 -5.76 -14.56
N GLY A 69 -8.50 -5.08 -14.54
CA GLY A 69 -7.93 -4.40 -15.71
C GLY A 69 -8.50 -3.00 -16.00
N ALA A 70 -9.48 -2.53 -15.23
CA ALA A 70 -9.94 -1.14 -15.34
C ALA A 70 -8.84 -0.16 -14.84
N ARG A 71 -8.89 1.09 -15.31
CA ARG A 71 -7.95 2.13 -14.86
C ARG A 71 -8.36 2.62 -13.48
N HIS A 72 -7.40 2.67 -12.57
CA HIS A 72 -7.62 3.13 -11.21
C HIS A 72 -6.67 4.23 -10.78
N ALA A 73 -7.13 4.97 -9.78
CA ALA A 73 -6.36 5.99 -9.10
C ALA A 73 -6.31 5.67 -7.60
N LEU A 74 -5.21 6.05 -6.97
CA LEU A 74 -5.05 6.00 -5.53
C LEU A 74 -6.04 6.97 -4.84
N PRO A 75 -6.35 6.73 -3.56
CA PRO A 75 -7.21 7.63 -2.78
C PRO A 75 -6.69 9.08 -2.83
N LYS A 76 -7.59 10.04 -3.02
CA LYS A 76 -7.27 11.47 -2.96
C LYS A 76 -8.42 12.21 -2.30
N ALA A 77 -8.12 12.91 -1.21
CA ALA A 77 -9.08 13.76 -0.53
C ALA A 77 -9.68 14.77 -1.53
N GLY A 78 -11.01 14.92 -1.51
CA GLY A 78 -11.75 15.81 -2.41
C GLY A 78 -12.01 15.29 -3.82
N TRP A 79 -11.59 14.06 -4.17
CA TRP A 79 -11.88 13.44 -5.47
C TRP A 79 -12.69 12.14 -5.30
N GLY A 80 -14.01 12.22 -5.53
CA GLY A 80 -14.90 11.11 -5.89
C GLY A 80 -15.26 10.06 -4.82
N TYR A 81 -14.37 9.73 -3.89
CA TYR A 81 -14.61 8.73 -2.84
C TYR A 81 -14.24 9.30 -1.48
N ALA A 82 -15.02 8.97 -0.46
CA ALA A 82 -14.70 9.41 0.88
C ALA A 82 -13.62 8.51 1.47
N VAL A 83 -12.52 9.17 1.80
CA VAL A 83 -11.30 8.55 2.30
C VAL A 83 -11.42 8.41 3.81
N THR A 84 -10.99 7.28 4.36
CA THR A 84 -10.87 7.10 5.81
C THR A 84 -9.45 7.40 6.25
N ASP A 85 -9.32 8.35 7.18
CA ASP A 85 -8.07 8.62 7.90
C ASP A 85 -7.91 7.53 8.98
N ALA A 86 -7.41 6.36 8.57
CA ALA A 86 -7.30 5.22 9.47
C ALA A 86 -6.21 5.42 10.55
N VAL A 87 -5.23 6.30 10.27
CA VAL A 87 -4.16 6.67 11.20
C VAL A 87 -4.12 8.18 11.35
N ALA A 88 -4.22 8.64 12.59
CA ALA A 88 -4.30 10.06 12.91
C ALA A 88 -2.97 10.78 12.56
N PRO A 89 -3.02 12.00 11.99
CA PRO A 89 -1.84 12.87 11.91
C PRO A 89 -1.18 13.04 13.28
N GLY A 90 0.14 13.06 13.31
CA GLY A 90 0.95 13.13 14.53
C GLY A 90 1.19 11.77 15.22
N THR A 91 0.61 10.67 14.71
CA THR A 91 0.92 9.33 15.25
C THR A 91 2.40 9.03 15.04
N SER A 92 3.13 8.81 16.14
CA SER A 92 4.53 8.37 16.12
C SER A 92 4.60 6.85 16.00
N LEU A 93 5.41 6.36 15.07
CA LEU A 93 5.79 4.96 14.96
C LEU A 93 7.27 4.84 15.32
N PRO A 94 7.60 4.26 16.50
CA PRO A 94 8.98 4.02 16.89
C PRO A 94 9.75 3.17 15.87
N ALA A 95 11.06 3.30 15.85
CA ALA A 95 11.96 2.45 15.07
C ALA A 95 11.59 0.97 15.25
N ARG A 96 11.56 0.23 14.13
CA ARG A 96 11.26 -1.22 14.10
C ARG A 96 9.92 -1.63 14.71
N SER A 97 8.96 -0.71 14.86
CA SER A 97 7.65 -1.00 15.45
C SER A 97 6.62 -1.51 14.44
N GLU A 98 5.56 -2.12 14.96
CA GLU A 98 4.33 -2.44 14.22
C GLU A 98 3.14 -1.75 14.89
N LEU A 99 2.31 -1.06 14.10
CA LEU A 99 1.04 -0.50 14.53
C LEU A 99 -0.10 -1.22 13.81
N LEU A 100 -0.94 -1.93 14.56
CA LEU A 100 -2.15 -2.53 14.04
C LEU A 100 -3.25 -1.47 13.94
N THR A 101 -3.85 -1.33 12.77
CA THR A 101 -4.89 -0.35 12.47
C THR A 101 -6.12 -1.04 11.91
N THR A 102 -7.29 -0.49 12.18
CA THR A 102 -8.55 -0.98 11.60
C THR A 102 -9.45 0.19 11.21
N PHE A 103 -10.12 0.10 10.07
CA PHE A 103 -11.15 1.04 9.66
C PHE A 103 -12.39 0.32 9.09
N LYS A 104 -13.51 1.02 8.98
CA LYS A 104 -14.73 0.53 8.33
C LYS A 104 -14.78 1.00 6.88
N ALA A 105 -15.19 0.14 5.96
CA ALA A 105 -15.45 0.52 4.58
C ALA A 105 -16.51 1.62 4.52
N ASP A 106 -16.33 2.59 3.61
CA ASP A 106 -17.22 3.75 3.52
C ASP A 106 -18.63 3.35 3.04
N THR A 107 -19.63 3.66 3.86
CA THR A 107 -21.04 3.36 3.60
C THR A 107 -21.67 4.28 2.55
N ARG A 108 -20.99 5.36 2.14
CA ARG A 108 -21.44 6.26 1.06
C ARG A 108 -21.14 5.74 -0.34
N THR A 109 -20.36 4.67 -0.45
CA THR A 109 -20.11 3.99 -1.74
C THR A 109 -21.40 3.40 -2.32
N THR A 110 -21.44 3.15 -3.62
CA THR A 110 -22.61 2.54 -4.31
C THR A 110 -22.98 1.17 -3.77
N PHE A 111 -22.01 0.45 -3.19
CA PHE A 111 -22.19 -0.85 -2.54
C PHE A 111 -22.35 -0.74 -1.01
N ARG A 112 -22.55 0.46 -0.47
CA ARG A 112 -22.78 0.75 0.96
C ARG A 112 -21.74 0.13 1.90
N GLY A 113 -20.48 0.10 1.47
CA GLY A 113 -19.38 -0.47 2.23
C GLY A 113 -19.44 -2.00 2.39
N ALA A 114 -20.33 -2.68 1.65
CA ALA A 114 -20.50 -4.13 1.72
C ALA A 114 -19.35 -4.89 1.05
N VAL A 115 -18.73 -5.83 1.78
CA VAL A 115 -17.82 -6.83 1.22
C VAL A 115 -18.32 -8.23 1.61
N PRO A 116 -18.63 -9.12 0.65
CA PRO A 116 -19.09 -10.48 0.92
C PRO A 116 -17.93 -11.39 1.34
N ALA A 117 -18.27 -12.53 1.95
CA ALA A 117 -17.27 -13.56 2.29
C ALA A 117 -16.91 -14.46 1.09
N THR A 118 -17.67 -14.38 0.00
CA THR A 118 -17.51 -15.20 -1.20
C THR A 118 -16.99 -14.36 -2.37
N ALA A 119 -16.17 -14.98 -3.22
CA ALA A 119 -15.64 -14.33 -4.39
C ALA A 119 -16.76 -13.89 -5.35
N PRO A 120 -16.69 -12.67 -5.92
CA PRO A 120 -17.51 -12.28 -7.06
C PRO A 120 -17.26 -13.20 -8.27
N ALA A 121 -18.24 -13.30 -9.16
CA ALA A 121 -18.02 -13.99 -10.43
C ALA A 121 -16.96 -13.25 -11.27
N ALA A 122 -16.33 -13.95 -12.23
CA ALA A 122 -15.18 -13.40 -12.97
C ALA A 122 -15.48 -12.11 -13.76
N LEU A 123 -16.74 -11.89 -14.15
CA LEU A 123 -17.19 -10.69 -14.87
C LEU A 123 -17.79 -9.64 -13.94
N GLU A 124 -17.80 -9.87 -12.63
CA GLU A 124 -18.32 -8.92 -11.66
C GLU A 124 -17.22 -8.02 -11.11
N PRO A 125 -17.58 -6.83 -10.61
CA PRO A 125 -16.64 -5.98 -9.89
C PRO A 125 -16.07 -6.65 -8.63
N HIS A 126 -14.73 -6.73 -8.57
CA HIS A 126 -13.93 -7.22 -7.46
C HIS A 126 -13.59 -6.13 -6.44
N TYR A 127 -13.15 -6.54 -5.26
CA TYR A 127 -12.84 -5.65 -4.15
C TYR A 127 -11.35 -5.36 -4.06
N TYR A 128 -11.00 -4.10 -3.87
CA TYR A 128 -9.62 -3.63 -3.79
C TYR A 128 -9.43 -2.79 -2.53
N PHE A 129 -8.33 -3.03 -1.82
CA PHE A 129 -7.83 -2.14 -0.80
C PHE A 129 -6.84 -1.16 -1.43
N ALA A 130 -7.11 0.13 -1.26
CA ALA A 130 -6.27 1.20 -1.76
C ALA A 130 -5.88 2.12 -0.61
N GLY A 131 -4.62 2.58 -0.60
CA GLY A 131 -4.07 3.32 0.52
C GLY A 131 -2.96 4.26 0.12
N ARG A 132 -2.87 5.40 0.82
CA ARG A 132 -1.70 6.28 0.84
C ARG A 132 -1.39 6.63 2.30
N LEU A 133 -0.12 6.61 2.63
CA LEU A 133 0.41 7.04 3.91
C LEU A 133 1.53 8.02 3.64
N LEU A 134 1.36 9.24 4.10
CA LEU A 134 2.36 10.29 4.07
C LEU A 134 2.97 10.39 5.47
N TYR A 135 4.29 10.31 5.56
CA TYR A 135 4.99 10.29 6.84
C TYR A 135 6.34 10.97 6.73
N ARG A 136 6.84 11.51 7.85
CA ARG A 136 8.11 12.23 7.91
C ARG A 136 9.08 11.58 8.88
N ARG A 137 10.38 11.63 8.55
CA ARG A 137 11.44 11.35 9.52
C ARG A 137 11.61 12.52 10.47
N PHE A 138 12.05 12.25 11.69
CA PHE A 138 12.61 13.28 12.55
C PHE A 138 13.82 13.88 11.81
N ARG A 139 13.70 15.12 11.30
CA ARG A 139 14.63 15.90 10.41
C ARG A 139 14.21 16.15 8.94
N GLY A 140 12.93 15.98 8.57
CA GLY A 140 12.31 16.82 7.53
C GLY A 140 12.07 16.21 6.15
N GLU A 141 12.57 15.01 5.87
CA GLU A 141 12.20 14.27 4.66
C GLU A 141 10.76 13.76 4.76
N LEU A 142 10.00 13.94 3.68
CA LEU A 142 8.61 13.50 3.54
C LEU A 142 8.53 12.33 2.57
N PHE A 143 7.92 11.24 3.03
CA PHE A 143 7.81 9.98 2.29
C PHE A 143 6.35 9.58 2.08
N GLU A 144 6.10 8.90 0.97
CA GLU A 144 4.82 8.27 0.67
C GLU A 144 4.99 6.75 0.53
N THR A 145 4.15 6.01 1.26
CA THR A 145 3.84 4.61 0.98
C THR A 145 2.43 4.52 0.43
N ARG A 146 2.26 3.81 -0.68
CA ARG A 146 0.99 3.65 -1.39
C ARG A 146 0.78 2.22 -1.83
N LEU A 147 -0.48 1.81 -1.88
CA LEU A 147 -0.88 0.49 -2.36
C LEU A 147 -2.21 0.52 -3.10
N TYR A 148 -2.36 -0.46 -3.97
CA TYR A 148 -3.60 -0.81 -4.62
C TYR A 148 -3.60 -2.33 -4.85
N ARG A 149 -4.34 -3.07 -4.02
CA ARG A 149 -4.28 -4.54 -3.98
C ARG A 149 -5.68 -5.13 -3.97
N ARG A 150 -5.91 -6.14 -4.82
CA ARG A 150 -7.16 -6.89 -4.86
C ARG A 150 -7.25 -7.85 -3.68
N LEU A 151 -8.47 -8.00 -3.18
CA LEU A 151 -8.86 -8.99 -2.18
C LEU A 151 -8.79 -10.40 -2.76
N ALA A 152 -8.02 -11.27 -2.11
CA ALA A 152 -7.97 -12.70 -2.37
C ALA A 152 -9.04 -13.42 -1.54
N TYR A 153 -9.65 -14.44 -2.15
CA TYR A 153 -10.60 -15.33 -1.51
C TYR A 153 -10.05 -16.77 -1.57
N PRO A 154 -10.31 -17.62 -0.57
CA PRO A 154 -11.16 -17.40 0.61
C PRO A 154 -10.46 -16.72 1.81
N GLU A 155 -9.17 -16.39 1.73
CA GLU A 155 -8.37 -15.91 2.87
C GLU A 155 -8.79 -14.51 3.36
N LEU A 156 -9.45 -13.75 2.47
CA LEU A 156 -9.89 -12.37 2.69
C LEU A 156 -8.72 -11.42 2.95
N GLU A 157 -7.59 -11.68 2.29
CA GLU A 157 -6.39 -10.85 2.37
C GLU A 157 -6.16 -10.04 1.09
N CYS A 158 -5.75 -8.78 1.23
CA CYS A 158 -5.49 -7.89 0.12
C CYS A 158 -4.01 -7.92 -0.27
N TRP A 159 -3.62 -8.93 -1.06
CA TRP A 159 -2.23 -9.11 -1.50
C TRP A 159 -2.04 -9.20 -3.01
N ILE A 160 -3.12 -9.40 -3.78
CA ILE A 160 -3.00 -9.55 -5.24
C ILE A 160 -2.74 -8.17 -5.87
N ILE A 161 -1.63 -8.04 -6.60
CA ILE A 161 -1.29 -6.86 -7.38
C ILE A 161 -1.54 -7.19 -8.85
N GLU A 162 -2.49 -6.51 -9.47
CA GLU A 162 -2.74 -6.66 -10.90
C GLU A 162 -1.57 -6.06 -11.70
N PRO A 163 -1.17 -6.66 -12.85
CA PRO A 163 -0.02 -6.19 -13.62
C PRO A 163 -0.10 -4.69 -13.98
N ASN A 164 -1.29 -4.20 -14.32
CA ASN A 164 -1.53 -2.80 -14.70
C ASN A 164 -1.46 -1.84 -13.50
N ASP A 165 -1.57 -2.34 -12.27
CA ASP A 165 -1.59 -1.54 -11.04
C ASP A 165 -0.27 -1.62 -10.27
N ALA A 166 0.76 -2.28 -10.82
CA ALA A 166 2.07 -2.42 -10.17
C ALA A 166 2.68 -1.05 -9.78
N CYS A 167 2.50 -0.02 -10.62
CA CYS A 167 3.00 1.33 -10.35
C CYS A 167 2.29 2.03 -9.18
N LEU A 168 1.10 1.57 -8.79
CA LEU A 168 0.31 2.08 -7.67
C LEU A 168 0.72 1.44 -6.32
N ASN A 169 1.69 0.53 -6.33
CA ASN A 169 2.21 -0.15 -5.14
C ASN A 169 3.67 0.25 -4.94
N LYS A 170 3.93 1.19 -4.03
CA LYS A 170 5.28 1.70 -3.78
C LYS A 170 5.45 2.07 -2.31
N GLU A 171 6.56 1.64 -1.71
CA GLU A 171 6.90 1.94 -0.32
C GLU A 171 8.01 3.00 -0.29
N GLY A 172 7.92 3.98 0.61
CA GLY A 172 9.01 4.93 0.87
C GLY A 172 9.42 5.83 -0.28
N SER A 173 8.49 6.26 -1.13
CA SER A 173 8.80 7.26 -2.14
C SER A 173 9.08 8.60 -1.50
N VAL A 174 10.26 9.19 -1.73
CA VAL A 174 10.52 10.58 -1.35
C VAL A 174 9.56 11.49 -2.13
N VAL A 175 8.77 12.27 -1.40
CA VAL A 175 7.84 13.27 -1.96
C VAL A 175 8.43 14.68 -1.84
N PHE A 176 9.16 14.92 -0.76
CA PHE A 176 9.88 16.17 -0.52
C PHE A 176 11.11 15.89 0.33
N ALA A 177 12.24 16.50 -0.02
CA ALA A 177 13.44 16.53 0.79
C ALA A 177 13.85 17.99 0.96
N SER A 178 13.94 18.47 2.20
CA SER A 178 14.59 19.75 2.48
C SER A 178 16.10 19.53 2.36
N THR A 179 16.73 20.12 1.35
CA THR A 179 18.19 20.29 1.27
C THR A 179 18.71 21.15 2.41
#